data_AF-A0A9E7C5N1-F1
#
_entry.id   AF-A0A9E7C5N1-F1
#
_cell.length_a   1.000
_cell.length_b   1.000
_cell.length_c   1.000
_cell.angle_alpha   90.00
_cell.angle_beta   90.00
_cell.angle_gamma   90.00
#
_symmetry.space_group_name_H-M   'P 1'
#
loop_
_entity.id
_entity.type
_entity.pdbx_description
1 polymer ?
#
loop_
_entity_poly.entity_id
_entity_poly.type
_entity_poly.pdbx_seq_one_letter_code
_entity_poly.pdbx_strand_id
1 'polypeptide(L)'
;MDLPEVAATLRSYVSRSGSLQAVAATPAGLVTCDATGLVTLQEPDADEDPVEVDWRTAEPLELGVELRRLPAFDVDAERGEVTSVIGGLEHVADGVAALAHALGAPHVVLVWLPTADPERTLVISGREGEGLVVVIDDQQFDLGGPSPEA
;
A
#
# COMPACT_ATOMS: atom_id res chain seq x y z
N MET A 1 -8.61 -10.30 12.31
CA MET A 1 -7.84 -9.07 12.51
C MET A 1 -8.82 -7.98 12.86
N ASP A 2 -8.52 -7.20 13.89
CA ASP A 2 -9.44 -6.17 14.37
C ASP A 2 -9.17 -4.85 13.66
N LEU A 3 -10.24 -4.07 13.43
CA LEU A 3 -10.17 -2.82 12.66
C LEU A 3 -9.13 -1.81 13.22
N PRO A 4 -9.01 -1.58 14.54
CA PRO A 4 -7.98 -0.69 15.08
C PRO A 4 -6.54 -1.16 14.78
N GLU A 5 -6.30 -2.46 14.72
CA GLU A 5 -4.97 -3.04 14.42
C GLU A 5 -4.61 -2.84 12.94
N VAL A 6 -5.55 -3.05 12.03
CA VAL A 6 -5.38 -2.70 10.60
C VAL A 6 -5.04 -1.22 10.47
N ALA A 7 -5.83 -0.36 11.12
CA ALA A 7 -5.66 1.09 11.08
C ALA A 7 -4.30 1.54 11.65
N ALA A 8 -3.88 0.98 12.80
CA ALA A 8 -2.57 1.25 13.39
C ALA A 8 -1.43 0.80 12.47
N THR A 9 -1.58 -0.36 11.84
CA THR A 9 -0.58 -0.92 10.91
C THR A 9 -0.43 -0.07 9.65
N LEU A 10 -1.54 0.31 9.00
CA LEU A 10 -1.51 1.21 7.83
C LEU A 10 -0.88 2.56 8.18
N ARG A 11 -1.25 3.14 9.32
CA ARG A 11 -0.68 4.40 9.78
C ARG A 11 0.82 4.30 10.05
N SER A 12 1.26 3.23 10.71
CA SER A 12 2.67 2.94 10.93
C SER A 12 3.42 2.84 9.60
N TYR A 13 2.86 2.08 8.64
CA TYR A 13 3.41 1.92 7.29
C TYR A 13 3.58 3.28 6.61
N VAL A 14 2.50 4.05 6.44
CA VAL A 14 2.51 5.37 5.77
C VAL A 14 3.53 6.32 6.41
N SER A 15 3.56 6.37 7.74
CA SER A 15 4.49 7.26 8.45
C SER A 15 5.97 6.92 8.19
N ARG A 16 6.29 5.64 8.01
CA ARG A 16 7.67 5.14 7.84
C ARG A 16 8.10 5.09 6.37
N SER A 17 7.21 4.70 5.46
CA SER A 17 7.48 4.61 4.02
C SER A 17 7.42 5.97 3.31
N GLY A 18 6.65 6.93 3.84
CA GLY A 18 6.40 8.20 3.16
C GLY A 18 5.44 8.07 1.98
N SER A 19 4.64 6.99 1.94
CA SER A 19 3.56 6.82 0.97
C SER A 19 2.51 7.93 1.09
N LEU A 20 1.84 8.25 -0.01
CA LEU A 20 0.77 9.24 -0.04
C LEU A 20 -0.52 8.71 0.60
N GLN A 21 -0.74 7.40 0.45
CA GLN A 21 -1.91 6.71 0.96
C GLN A 21 -1.61 5.21 1.07
N ALA A 22 -2.20 4.55 2.05
CA ALA A 22 -2.30 3.09 2.11
C ALA A 22 -3.75 2.69 2.40
N VAL A 23 -4.26 1.72 1.65
CA VAL A 23 -5.61 1.18 1.78
C VAL A 23 -5.52 -0.30 2.07
N ALA A 24 -6.32 -0.80 3.00
CA ALA A 24 -6.61 -2.21 3.16
C ALA A 24 -8.09 -2.47 2.86
N ALA A 25 -8.37 -3.36 1.91
CA ALA A 25 -9.69 -3.95 1.75
C ALA A 25 -9.88 -5.03 2.81
N THR A 26 -10.89 -4.86 3.65
CA THR A 26 -11.23 -5.75 4.76
C THR A 26 -12.67 -6.25 4.62
N PRO A 27 -13.10 -7.28 5.36
CA PRO A 27 -14.51 -7.67 5.41
C PRO A 27 -15.45 -6.56 5.91
N ALA A 28 -14.93 -5.57 6.66
CA ALA A 28 -15.70 -4.44 7.15
C ALA A 28 -15.76 -3.26 6.17
N GLY A 29 -14.99 -3.30 5.07
CA GLY A 29 -14.87 -2.21 4.11
C GLY A 29 -13.43 -1.78 3.86
N LEU A 30 -13.27 -0.58 3.28
CA LEU A 30 -11.97 -0.02 2.93
C LEU A 30 -11.42 0.82 4.09
N VAL A 31 -10.32 0.37 4.67
CA VAL A 31 -9.57 1.14 5.67
C VAL A 31 -8.50 1.94 4.96
N THR A 32 -8.57 3.26 5.03
CA THR A 32 -7.68 4.16 4.31
C THR A 32 -6.88 4.99 5.30
N CYS A 33 -5.55 5.00 5.16
CA CYS A 33 -4.67 5.95 5.83
C CYS A 33 -4.07 6.90 4.80
N ASP A 34 -4.24 8.20 4.99
CA ASP A 34 -3.62 9.23 4.15
C ASP A 34 -2.23 9.67 4.66
N ALA A 35 -1.55 10.52 3.90
CA ALA A 35 -0.24 11.08 4.24
C ALA A 35 -0.22 11.93 5.52
N THR A 36 -1.38 12.43 5.98
CA THR A 36 -1.50 13.17 7.24
C THR A 36 -1.57 12.23 8.45
N GLY A 37 -1.82 10.95 8.20
CA GLY A 37 -2.00 9.92 9.21
C GLY A 37 -3.43 9.85 9.75
N LEU A 38 -4.39 10.46 9.05
CA LEU A 38 -5.82 10.25 9.30
C LEU A 38 -6.19 8.86 8.77
N VAL A 39 -6.92 8.09 9.58
CA VAL A 39 -7.39 6.76 9.19
C VAL A 39 -8.91 6.72 9.20
N THR A 40 -9.50 6.32 8.09
CA THR A 40 -10.95 6.23 7.91
C THR A 40 -11.38 4.84 7.45
N LEU A 41 -12.64 4.49 7.73
CA LEU A 41 -13.33 3.31 7.22
C LEU A 41 -14.46 3.76 6.29
N GLN A 42 -14.46 3.25 5.07
CA GLN A 42 -15.64 3.24 4.21
C GLN A 42 -16.27 1.86 4.26
N GLU A 43 -17.47 1.75 4.83
CA GLU A 43 -18.23 0.51 4.86
C GLU A 43 -18.70 0.12 3.45
N PRO A 44 -18.84 -1.19 3.15
CA PRO A 44 -19.39 -1.64 1.87
C PRO A 44 -20.83 -1.15 1.73
N ASP A 45 -21.17 -0.61 0.57
CA ASP A 45 -22.52 -0.11 0.23
C ASP A 45 -23.02 1.06 1.09
N ALA A 46 -22.14 1.71 1.86
CA ALA A 46 -22.45 2.96 2.53
C ALA A 46 -22.38 4.12 1.54
N ASP A 47 -23.53 4.77 1.31
CA ASP A 47 -23.60 6.10 0.67
C ASP A 47 -23.19 7.23 1.65
N GLU A 48 -22.82 6.87 2.88
CA GLU A 48 -22.40 7.79 3.94
C GLU A 48 -20.90 8.13 3.86
N ASP A 49 -20.53 9.25 4.48
CA ASP A 49 -19.15 9.70 4.58
C ASP A 49 -18.27 8.71 5.36
N PRO A 50 -16.98 8.54 4.99
CA PRO A 50 -16.05 7.69 5.73
C PRO A 50 -15.94 8.10 7.21
N VAL A 51 -15.91 7.11 8.10
CA VAL A 51 -15.81 7.34 9.56
C VAL A 51 -14.36 7.21 10.05
N GLU A 52 -13.93 8.07 10.97
CA GLU A 52 -12.58 7.98 11.56
C GLU A 52 -12.46 6.72 12.43
N VAL A 53 -11.34 6.01 12.28
CA VAL A 53 -11.03 4.80 13.06
C VAL A 53 -10.06 5.15 14.20
N ASP A 54 -10.42 4.77 15.43
CA ASP A 54 -9.55 4.97 16.61
C ASP A 54 -8.41 3.93 16.69
N TRP A 55 -7.38 4.14 15.88
CA TRP A 55 -6.19 3.30 15.80
C TRP A 55 -5.32 3.34 17.07
N ARG A 56 -5.49 4.34 17.96
CA ARG A 56 -4.62 4.50 19.15
C ARG A 56 -4.86 3.42 20.22
N THR A 57 -5.90 2.64 20.04
CA THR A 57 -6.28 1.53 20.92
C THR A 57 -5.55 0.22 20.59
N ALA A 58 -4.77 0.18 19.50
CA ALA A 58 -4.03 -1.00 19.08
C ALA A 58 -2.55 -0.67 18.77
N GLU A 59 -1.70 -1.68 18.89
CA GLU A 59 -0.32 -1.62 18.44
C GLU A 59 -0.25 -2.05 16.96
N PRO A 60 0.59 -1.42 16.12
CA PRO A 60 0.78 -1.84 14.74
C PRO A 60 1.48 -3.19 14.67
N LEU A 61 1.14 -3.98 13.66
CA LEU A 61 1.82 -5.25 13.39
C LEU A 61 3.26 -5.02 12.95
N GLU A 62 4.13 -5.93 13.37
CA GLU A 62 5.53 -5.95 12.94
C GLU A 62 5.64 -6.50 11.51
N LEU A 63 6.20 -5.70 10.60
CA LEU A 63 6.32 -6.07 9.20
C LEU A 63 7.56 -6.92 8.91
N GLY A 64 8.52 -7.01 9.84
CA GLY A 64 9.76 -7.77 9.63
C GLY A 64 10.72 -7.20 8.58
N VAL A 65 10.38 -6.07 7.97
CA VAL A 65 11.20 -5.35 6.98
C VAL A 65 11.45 -3.91 7.42
N GLU A 66 12.57 -3.35 6.99
CA GLU A 66 12.86 -1.94 7.23
C GLU A 66 12.14 -1.06 6.19
N LEU A 67 11.31 -0.13 6.66
CA LEU A 67 10.71 0.88 5.81
C LEU A 67 11.53 2.17 5.83
N ARG A 68 11.75 2.76 4.65
CA ARG A 68 12.47 4.01 4.47
C ARG A 68 11.69 4.91 3.52
N ARG A 69 11.76 6.21 3.77
CA ARG A 69 11.26 7.22 2.84
C ARG A 69 12.24 7.36 1.68
N LEU A 70 11.75 7.10 0.48
CA LEU A 70 12.51 7.31 -0.75
C LEU A 70 12.15 8.65 -1.39
N PRO A 71 13.03 9.20 -2.25
CA PRO A 71 12.65 10.27 -3.16
C PRO A 71 11.47 9.86 -4.05
N ALA A 72 10.78 10.86 -4.61
CA ALA A 72 9.71 10.62 -5.55
C ALA A 72 10.19 9.84 -6.79
N PHE A 73 9.33 8.96 -7.30
CA PHE A 73 9.59 8.13 -8.48
C PHE A 73 9.29 8.89 -9.76
N ASP A 74 10.12 8.72 -10.78
CA ASP A 74 9.79 9.16 -12.14
C ASP A 74 9.15 7.99 -12.89
N VAL A 75 7.99 8.20 -13.51
CA VAL A 75 7.16 7.11 -14.05
C VAL A 75 6.70 7.42 -15.47
N ASP A 76 6.75 6.40 -16.32
CA ASP A 76 6.25 6.44 -17.69
C ASP A 76 5.27 5.28 -17.90
N ALA A 77 3.98 5.60 -17.93
CA ALA A 77 2.92 4.62 -18.11
C ALA A 77 3.00 3.95 -19.49
N GLU A 78 3.29 4.68 -20.57
CA GLU A 78 3.31 4.12 -21.92
C GLU A 78 4.42 3.09 -22.10
N ARG A 79 5.55 3.30 -21.43
CA ARG A 79 6.70 2.39 -21.45
C ARG A 79 6.67 1.34 -20.33
N GLY A 80 5.82 1.52 -19.33
CA GLY A 80 5.82 0.69 -18.12
C GLY A 80 7.10 0.83 -17.30
N GLU A 81 7.70 2.03 -17.29
CA GLU A 81 9.00 2.28 -16.68
C GLU A 81 8.86 3.08 -15.37
N VAL A 82 9.63 2.67 -14.37
CA VAL A 82 9.76 3.36 -13.09
C VAL A 82 11.25 3.63 -12.85
N THR A 83 11.61 4.91 -12.73
CA THR A 83 12.97 5.34 -12.46
C THR A 83 13.09 5.81 -11.01
N SER A 84 14.09 5.28 -10.30
CA SER A 84 14.38 5.65 -8.92
C SER A 84 15.85 5.40 -8.55
N VAL A 85 16.19 5.59 -7.28
CA VAL A 85 17.45 5.09 -6.73
C VAL A 85 17.54 3.58 -6.92
N ILE A 86 18.76 3.04 -7.09
CA ILE A 86 18.96 1.60 -7.27
C ILE A 86 18.31 0.84 -6.11
N GLY A 87 17.47 -0.15 -6.42
CA GLY A 87 16.73 -0.94 -5.44
C GLY A 87 15.49 -0.24 -4.86
N GLY A 88 15.13 0.94 -5.34
CA GLY A 88 14.05 1.74 -4.78
C GLY A 88 12.67 1.12 -4.98
N LEU A 89 12.39 0.59 -6.17
CA LEU A 89 11.12 -0.08 -6.45
C LEU A 89 11.02 -1.40 -5.68
N GLU A 90 12.10 -2.18 -5.65
CA GLU A 90 12.20 -3.44 -4.90
C GLU A 90 12.00 -3.20 -3.40
N HIS A 91 12.62 -2.15 -2.84
CA HIS A 91 12.46 -1.80 -1.42
C HIS A 91 11.00 -1.52 -1.06
N VAL A 92 10.28 -0.79 -1.91
CA VAL A 92 8.86 -0.49 -1.65
C VAL A 92 8.00 -1.72 -1.89
N ALA A 93 8.29 -2.51 -2.92
CA ALA A 93 7.61 -3.78 -3.19
C ALA A 93 7.73 -4.74 -2.00
N ASP A 94 8.93 -4.92 -1.44
CA ASP A 94 9.16 -5.71 -0.23
C ASP A 94 8.34 -5.17 0.96
N GLY A 95 8.24 -3.85 1.09
CA GLY A 95 7.39 -3.19 2.07
C GLY A 95 5.91 -3.53 1.90
N VAL A 96 5.39 -3.46 0.68
CA VAL A 96 3.98 -3.77 0.38
C VAL A 96 3.69 -5.25 0.54
N ALA A 97 4.60 -6.14 0.13
CA ALA A 97 4.49 -7.58 0.36
C ALA A 97 4.47 -7.90 1.86
N ALA A 98 5.35 -7.29 2.64
CA ALA A 98 5.38 -7.45 4.09
C ALA A 98 4.11 -6.92 4.77
N LEU A 99 3.57 -5.80 4.29
CA LEU A 99 2.29 -5.27 4.75
C LEU A 99 1.13 -6.23 4.44
N ALA A 100 1.05 -6.74 3.21
CA ALA A 100 0.05 -7.72 2.81
C ALA A 100 0.13 -9.00 3.65
N HIS A 101 1.34 -9.49 3.89
CA HIS A 101 1.57 -10.67 4.72
C HIS A 101 1.20 -10.44 6.19
N ALA A 102 1.57 -9.29 6.76
CA ALA A 102 1.23 -8.97 8.15
C ALA A 102 -0.29 -8.91 8.36
N LEU A 103 -1.04 -8.30 7.43
CA LEU A 103 -2.50 -8.25 7.50
C LEU A 103 -3.15 -9.62 7.23
N GLY A 104 -2.51 -10.44 6.40
CA GLY A 104 -2.94 -11.78 6.04
C GLY A 104 -4.25 -11.84 5.25
N ALA A 105 -4.66 -13.05 4.86
CA ALA A 105 -5.95 -13.27 4.19
C ALA A 105 -7.15 -12.89 5.09
N PRO A 106 -8.24 -12.31 4.54
CA PRO A 106 -8.52 -12.08 3.11
C PRO A 106 -8.13 -10.67 2.61
N HIS A 107 -7.23 -9.97 3.30
CA HIS A 107 -6.97 -8.55 3.02
C HIS A 107 -6.23 -8.32 1.70
N VAL A 108 -6.54 -7.21 1.04
CA VAL A 108 -5.78 -6.68 -0.10
C VAL A 108 -5.27 -5.30 0.28
N VAL A 109 -4.02 -5.01 -0.02
CA VAL A 109 -3.43 -3.70 0.23
C VAL A 109 -3.16 -2.95 -1.07
N LEU A 110 -3.34 -1.64 -1.04
CA LEU A 110 -2.96 -0.73 -2.11
C LEU A 110 -2.19 0.43 -1.50
N VAL A 111 -1.06 0.79 -2.09
CA VAL A 111 -0.18 1.84 -1.57
C VAL A 111 0.17 2.81 -2.68
N TRP A 112 -0.18 4.08 -2.50
CA TRP A 112 0.15 5.17 -3.41
C TRP A 112 1.50 5.75 -3.04
N LEU A 113 2.36 5.92 -4.04
CA LEU A 113 3.73 6.39 -3.88
C LEU A 113 3.90 7.78 -4.48
N PRO A 114 4.79 8.61 -3.90
CA PRO A 114 5.08 9.93 -4.46
C PRO A 114 5.76 9.79 -5.83
N THR A 115 5.24 10.53 -6.80
CA THR A 115 5.79 10.68 -8.15
C THR A 115 6.42 12.07 -8.34
N ALA A 116 7.40 12.18 -9.23
CA ALA A 116 8.06 13.45 -9.54
C ALA A 116 7.11 14.44 -10.22
N ASP A 117 6.14 13.92 -10.98
CA ASP A 117 5.01 14.64 -11.56
C ASP A 117 3.73 14.29 -10.77
N PRO A 118 3.12 15.23 -10.03
CA PRO A 118 1.94 14.95 -9.21
C PRO A 118 0.68 14.58 -10.02
N GLU A 119 0.67 14.80 -11.34
CA GLU A 119 -0.41 14.36 -12.22
C GLU A 119 -0.31 12.87 -12.57
N ARG A 120 0.84 12.24 -12.30
CA ARG A 120 1.08 10.81 -12.50
C ARG A 120 0.84 10.02 -11.23
N THR A 121 0.28 8.83 -11.38
CA THR A 121 -0.03 7.93 -10.27
C THR A 121 0.87 6.70 -10.31
N LEU A 122 1.42 6.32 -9.15
CA LEU A 122 2.11 5.05 -8.94
C LEU A 122 1.50 4.34 -7.73
N VAL A 123 0.91 3.17 -7.95
CA VAL A 123 0.34 2.32 -6.89
C VAL A 123 0.99 0.96 -6.92
N ILE A 124 1.25 0.38 -5.76
CA ILE A 124 1.56 -1.05 -5.65
C ILE A 124 0.46 -1.71 -4.85
N SER A 125 -0.10 -2.79 -5.38
CA SER A 125 -1.11 -3.60 -4.71
C SER A 125 -0.61 -5.02 -4.48
N GLY A 126 -1.13 -5.64 -3.41
CA GLY A 126 -0.73 -6.99 -3.03
C GLY A 126 -1.76 -7.68 -2.14
N ARG A 127 -1.75 -9.01 -2.17
CA ARG A 127 -2.46 -9.90 -1.25
C ARG A 127 -1.48 -10.94 -0.72
N GLU A 128 -1.68 -11.39 0.51
CA GLU A 128 -0.91 -12.50 1.06
C GLU A 128 -0.93 -13.74 0.13
N GLY A 129 0.25 -14.26 -0.20
CA GLY A 129 0.41 -15.45 -1.02
C GLY A 129 0.19 -15.23 -2.53
N GLU A 130 -0.14 -14.01 -2.94
CA GLU A 130 -0.24 -13.63 -4.36
C GLU A 130 0.94 -12.73 -4.77
N GLY A 131 1.12 -12.55 -6.08
CA GLY A 131 2.10 -11.61 -6.62
C GLY A 131 1.70 -10.15 -6.37
N LEU A 132 2.65 -9.23 -6.57
CA LEU A 132 2.37 -7.80 -6.52
C LEU A 132 2.01 -7.26 -7.90
N VAL A 133 1.12 -6.28 -7.94
CA VAL A 133 0.76 -5.55 -9.15
C VAL A 133 1.12 -4.09 -8.97
N VAL A 134 1.92 -3.55 -9.90
CA VAL A 134 2.19 -2.13 -10.02
C VAL A 134 1.18 -1.51 -10.98
N VAL A 135 0.59 -0.40 -10.57
CA VAL A 135 -0.30 0.41 -11.40
C VAL A 135 0.39 1.75 -11.66
N ILE A 136 0.56 2.09 -12.94
CA ILE A 136 1.03 3.42 -13.37
C ILE A 136 -0.11 4.05 -14.16
N ASP A 137 -0.67 5.13 -13.62
CA ASP A 137 -1.90 5.76 -14.11
C ASP A 137 -3.05 4.72 -14.21
N ASP A 138 -3.40 4.29 -15.43
CA ASP A 138 -4.45 3.29 -15.71
C ASP A 138 -3.89 1.92 -16.16
N GLN A 139 -2.58 1.77 -16.25
CA GLN A 139 -1.91 0.55 -16.71
C GLN A 139 -1.43 -0.33 -15.56
N GLN A 140 -1.52 -1.65 -15.73
CA GLN A 140 -1.17 -2.64 -14.71
C GLN A 140 -0.02 -3.52 -15.19
N PHE A 141 0.94 -3.76 -14.29
CA PHE A 141 2.14 -4.53 -14.54
C PHE A 141 2.38 -5.49 -13.37
N ASP A 142 2.55 -6.77 -13.68
CA ASP A 142 2.92 -7.75 -12.66
C ASP A 142 4.37 -7.54 -12.24
N LEU A 143 4.59 -7.28 -10.95
CA LEU A 143 5.93 -7.26 -10.36
C LEU A 143 6.24 -8.71 -9.96
N GLY A 144 6.78 -9.45 -10.91
CA GLY A 144 6.85 -10.92 -10.90
C GLY A 144 7.01 -11.58 -9.54
N GLY A 145 6.12 -12.51 -9.23
CA GLY A 145 6.44 -13.66 -8.37
C GLY A 145 7.40 -14.61 -9.10
N PRO A 146 7.92 -15.67 -8.44
CA PRO A 146 8.79 -16.63 -9.10
C PRO A 146 8.15 -17.09 -10.41
N SER A 147 8.85 -16.93 -11.53
CA SER A 147 8.40 -17.53 -12.79
C SER A 147 8.16 -19.02 -12.53
N PRO A 148 7.03 -19.60 -12.97
CA PRO A 148 6.99 -21.04 -13.13
C PRO A 148 8.14 -21.38 -14.08
N GLU A 149 9.06 -22.21 -13.61
CA GLU A 149 10.30 -22.58 -14.29
C GLU A 149 10.11 -22.73 -15.81
N ALA A 150 10.94 -22.02 -16.59
CA ALA A 150 11.06 -22.19 -18.03
C ALA A 150 12.00 -23.35 -18.37
#